data_AF-A0A9Q9YBQ1-F1
#
_entry.id   AF-A0A9Q9YBQ1-F1
#
_cell.length_a   1.000
_cell.length_b   1.000
_cell.length_c   1.000
_cell.angle_alpha   90.00
_cell.angle_beta   90.00
_cell.angle_gamma   90.00
#
_symmetry.space_group_name_H-M   'P 1'
#
loop_
_entity.id
_entity.type
_entity.pdbx_description
1 polymer ?
#
loop_
_entity_poly.entity_id
_entity_poly.type
_entity_poly.pdbx_seq_one_letter_code
_entity_poly.pdbx_strand_id
1 'polypeptide(L)'
;MELHHQYFTDLSTKPKICQTFKKKVYYATLYDTDNKIPVYSAYKFNKAIRCQRKHVWCIEPQDNIESTLSLMIQALGFDRGHLAPVYLASSQDCADATFTLTNAAPQNPKLQAQSSLSTNCQPSTTSSPERLGQP
;
A
#
# COMPACT_ATOMS: atom_id res chain seq x y z
N MET A 1 -12.10 26.29 29.27
CA MET A 1 -10.91 25.46 29.01
C MET A 1 -11.28 24.50 27.89
N GLU A 2 -11.01 24.89 26.65
CA GLU A 2 -11.15 24.05 25.47
C GLU A 2 -10.00 23.05 25.45
N LEU A 3 -10.32 21.76 25.52
CA LEU A 3 -9.37 20.69 25.25
C LEU A 3 -9.48 20.35 23.75
N HIS A 4 -8.39 20.65 23.04
CA HIS A 4 -8.16 20.30 21.63
C HIS A 4 -8.46 18.81 21.39
N HIS A 5 -9.62 18.51 20.78
CA HIS A 5 -9.96 17.23 20.18
C HIS A 5 -9.23 17.07 18.84
N GLN A 6 -7.91 17.04 18.88
CA GLN A 6 -7.10 16.91 17.68
C GLN A 6 -6.57 15.47 17.60
N TYR A 7 -6.92 14.78 16.50
CA TYR A 7 -6.22 13.60 15.93
C TYR A 7 -6.63 12.17 16.32
N PHE A 8 -7.91 11.85 16.50
CA PHE A 8 -8.38 10.50 16.15
C PHE A 8 -9.52 10.61 15.15
N THR A 9 -9.19 10.63 13.87
CA THR A 9 -10.17 10.44 12.80
C THR A 9 -10.75 9.03 12.93
N ASP A 10 -12.06 8.91 12.89
CA ASP A 10 -12.74 7.62 12.93
C ASP A 10 -12.25 6.73 11.77
N LEU A 11 -11.48 5.70 12.10
CA LEU A 11 -10.92 4.74 11.15
C LEU A 11 -12.01 4.00 10.37
N SER A 12 -13.25 3.98 10.87
CA SER A 12 -14.39 3.35 10.19
C SER A 12 -14.66 3.99 8.82
N THR A 13 -14.46 5.31 8.71
CA THR A 13 -14.75 6.12 7.52
C THR A 13 -13.64 6.10 6.48
N LYS A 14 -12.43 5.67 6.86
CA LYS A 14 -11.30 5.56 5.94
C LYS A 14 -11.53 4.44 4.92
N PRO A 15 -11.19 4.67 3.63
CA PRO A 15 -11.34 3.67 2.59
C PRO A 15 -10.49 2.44 2.86
N LYS A 16 -11.08 1.28 2.57
CA LYS A 16 -10.45 -0.03 2.65
C LYS A 16 -10.22 -0.49 1.23
N ILE A 17 -8.96 -0.45 0.80
CA ILE A 17 -8.54 -0.71 -0.56
C ILE A 17 -8.11 -2.18 -0.64
N CYS A 18 -8.73 -2.96 -1.53
CA CYS A 18 -8.28 -4.31 -1.84
C CYS A 18 -7.30 -4.29 -3.01
N GLN A 19 -6.08 -4.74 -2.77
CA GLN A 19 -5.08 -4.85 -3.82
C GLN A 19 -5.34 -6.09 -4.67
N THR A 20 -5.56 -5.86 -5.95
CA THR A 20 -5.80 -6.90 -6.94
C THR A 20 -4.67 -6.95 -7.95
N PHE A 21 -4.21 -8.15 -8.27
CA PHE A 21 -3.28 -8.39 -9.37
C PHE A 21 -3.72 -9.63 -10.14
N LYS A 22 -3.77 -9.55 -11.48
CA LYS A 22 -4.34 -10.60 -12.34
C LYS A 22 -5.72 -11.09 -11.87
N LYS A 23 -6.61 -10.16 -11.50
CA LYS A 23 -7.98 -10.41 -11.00
C LYS A 23 -8.07 -11.18 -9.67
N LYS A 24 -6.98 -11.29 -8.92
CA LYS A 24 -6.94 -11.92 -7.59
C LYS A 24 -6.57 -10.90 -6.52
N VAL A 25 -7.32 -10.89 -5.42
CA VAL A 25 -7.04 -10.05 -4.24
C VAL A 25 -5.93 -10.69 -3.41
N TYR A 26 -4.94 -9.90 -3.01
CA TYR A 26 -3.78 -10.36 -2.25
C TYR A 26 -3.71 -9.80 -0.83
N TYR A 27 -4.00 -8.52 -0.66
CA TYR A 27 -4.07 -7.86 0.64
C TYR A 27 -5.08 -6.73 0.60
N ALA A 28 -5.42 -6.21 1.78
CA ALA A 28 -6.21 -5.01 1.92
C ALA A 28 -5.45 -3.97 2.72
N THR A 29 -5.62 -2.69 2.39
CA THR A 29 -5.01 -1.56 3.08
C THR A 29 -6.09 -0.59 3.54
N LEU A 30 -6.05 -0.16 4.80
CA LEU A 30 -6.79 1.01 5.24
C LEU A 30 -5.99 2.25 4.84
N TYR A 31 -6.59 3.13 4.06
CA TYR A 31 -5.89 4.25 3.43
C TYR A 31 -6.36 5.60 3.97
N ASP A 32 -5.43 6.48 4.28
CA ASP A 32 -5.70 7.87 4.65
C ASP A 32 -5.59 8.74 3.40
N THR A 33 -6.72 9.16 2.85
CA THR A 33 -6.78 9.92 1.59
C THR A 33 -6.33 11.37 1.75
N ASP A 34 -6.37 11.91 2.96
CA ASP A 34 -5.99 13.30 3.24
C ASP A 34 -4.47 13.41 3.30
N ASN A 35 -3.85 12.47 4.01
CA ASN A 35 -2.40 12.39 4.15
C ASN A 35 -1.74 11.58 3.03
N LYS A 36 -2.53 10.92 2.16
CA LYS A 36 -2.06 10.04 1.09
C LYS A 36 -1.10 8.96 1.60
N ILE A 37 -1.43 8.36 2.74
CA ILE A 37 -0.60 7.32 3.35
C ILE A 37 -1.43 6.10 3.72
N PRO A 38 -0.89 4.89 3.55
CA PRO A 38 -1.52 3.71 4.10
C PRO A 38 -1.34 3.69 5.62
N VAL A 39 -2.42 3.41 6.35
CA VAL A 39 -2.43 3.36 7.82
C VAL A 39 -2.00 1.98 8.31
N TYR A 40 -2.63 0.93 7.77
CA TYR A 40 -2.24 -0.47 7.99
C TYR A 40 -2.64 -1.34 6.81
N SER A 41 -1.93 -2.45 6.62
CA SER A 41 -2.28 -3.49 5.64
C SER A 41 -2.53 -4.83 6.33
N ALA A 42 -3.51 -5.57 5.83
CA ALA A 42 -3.84 -6.91 6.27
C ALA A 42 -3.73 -7.89 5.10
N TYR A 43 -3.03 -9.00 5.33
CA TYR A 43 -2.77 -10.04 4.34
C TYR A 43 -2.92 -11.42 4.98
N LYS A 44 -3.18 -12.44 4.17
CA LYS A 44 -3.22 -13.83 4.63
C LYS A 44 -1.84 -14.44 4.54
N PHE A 45 -1.26 -14.78 5.70
CA PHE A 45 -0.01 -15.52 5.77
C PHE A 45 -0.29 -17.02 5.86
N ASN A 46 0.18 -17.79 4.87
CA ASN A 46 0.08 -19.25 4.87
C ASN A 46 1.45 -19.88 5.10
N LYS A 47 2.41 -19.53 4.25
CA LYS A 47 3.82 -19.94 4.34
C LYS A 47 4.67 -18.93 3.58
N ALA A 48 5.89 -18.70 4.04
CA ALA A 48 6.88 -17.96 3.27
C ALA A 48 7.34 -18.83 2.10
N ILE A 49 7.37 -18.26 0.91
CA ILE A 49 7.98 -18.88 -0.26
C ILE A 49 9.18 -18.04 -0.71
N ARG A 50 10.08 -18.64 -1.49
CA ARG A 50 11.09 -17.85 -2.20
C ARG A 50 10.41 -17.10 -3.34
N CYS A 51 10.46 -15.78 -3.30
CA CYS A 51 10.01 -14.88 -4.36
C CYS A 51 11.17 -13.99 -4.83
N GLN A 52 11.09 -13.52 -6.05
CA GLN A 52 11.99 -12.49 -6.56
C GLN A 52 11.42 -11.12 -6.20
N ARG A 53 12.19 -10.34 -5.43
CA ARG A 53 11.84 -8.96 -5.08
C ARG A 53 12.00 -8.08 -6.32
N LYS A 54 10.98 -7.30 -6.66
CA LYS A 54 11.09 -6.27 -7.70
C LYS A 54 11.80 -5.02 -7.16
N HIS A 55 12.28 -4.20 -8.07
CA HIS A 55 12.84 -2.87 -7.76
C HIS A 55 12.00 -1.75 -8.37
N VAL A 56 10.84 -2.09 -8.94
CA VAL A 56 9.96 -1.15 -9.64
C VAL A 56 8.65 -1.07 -8.89
N TRP A 57 8.28 0.15 -8.48
CA TRP A 57 6.98 0.47 -7.90
C TRP A 57 6.00 0.86 -8.98
N CYS A 58 4.80 0.33 -8.87
CA CYS A 58 3.72 0.57 -9.80
C CYS A 58 2.88 1.75 -9.33
N ILE A 59 2.71 2.73 -10.22
CA ILE A 59 1.75 3.82 -10.04
C ILE A 59 0.39 3.27 -10.43
N GLU A 60 -0.57 3.36 -9.52
CA GLU A 60 -1.93 2.88 -9.78
C GLU A 60 -2.67 3.89 -10.67
N PRO A 61 -3.43 3.42 -11.68
CA PRO A 61 -3.99 4.29 -12.71
C PRO A 61 -5.03 5.31 -12.20
N GLN A 62 -5.49 5.15 -10.96
CA GLN A 62 -6.56 5.97 -10.38
C GLN A 62 -6.10 7.32 -9.82
N ASP A 63 -4.80 7.58 -9.60
CA ASP A 63 -4.36 8.83 -8.99
C ASP A 63 -2.98 9.31 -9.52
N ASN A 64 -3.02 10.30 -10.39
CA ASN A 64 -1.88 11.13 -10.80
C ASN A 64 -1.18 11.83 -9.61
N ILE A 65 -1.88 12.04 -8.49
CA ILE A 65 -1.37 12.68 -7.27
C ILE A 65 -0.38 11.80 -6.48
N GLU A 66 -0.51 10.47 -6.57
CA GLU A 66 0.37 9.51 -5.88
C GLU A 66 1.83 9.61 -6.39
N SER A 67 2.00 9.97 -7.66
CA SER A 67 3.33 10.20 -8.24
C SER A 67 4.07 11.36 -7.58
N THR A 68 3.37 12.47 -7.33
CA THR A 68 3.90 13.66 -6.63
C THR A 68 4.28 13.36 -5.20
N LEU A 69 3.48 12.58 -4.46
CA LEU A 69 3.85 12.18 -3.11
C LEU A 69 5.09 11.30 -3.10
N SER A 70 5.17 10.33 -4.02
CA SER A 70 6.36 9.48 -4.11
C SER A 70 7.62 10.29 -4.44
N LEU A 71 7.52 11.37 -5.22
CA LEU A 71 8.62 12.30 -5.46
C LEU A 71 8.99 13.07 -4.18
N MET A 72 8.01 13.50 -3.39
CA MET A 72 8.25 14.20 -2.12
C MET A 72 8.92 13.30 -1.07
N ILE A 73 8.49 12.03 -0.93
CA ILE A 73 9.11 11.06 -0.02
C ILE A 73 10.62 10.95 -0.31
N GLN A 74 10.97 10.83 -1.59
CA GLN A 74 12.35 10.71 -2.02
C GLN A 74 13.13 12.02 -1.86
N ALA A 75 12.51 13.17 -2.14
CA ALA A 75 13.11 14.49 -1.95
C ALA A 75 13.40 14.80 -0.47
N LEU A 76 12.59 14.29 0.45
CA LEU A 76 12.78 14.38 1.90
C LEU A 76 13.81 13.38 2.45
N GLY A 77 14.42 12.56 1.58
CA GLY A 77 15.43 11.57 1.96
C GLY A 77 14.85 10.32 2.61
N PHE A 78 13.58 10.00 2.35
CA PHE A 78 12.96 8.74 2.75
C PHE A 78 12.86 7.77 1.57
N ASP A 79 12.90 6.47 1.87
CA ASP A 79 12.58 5.41 0.93
C ASP A 79 11.12 4.97 1.07
N ARG A 80 10.61 4.22 0.07
CA ARG A 80 9.28 3.62 0.11
C ARG A 80 9.31 2.29 0.87
N GLY A 81 8.79 2.28 2.09
CA GLY A 81 8.60 1.09 2.91
C GLY A 81 7.32 0.34 2.56
N HIS A 82 7.38 -0.99 2.49
CA HIS A 82 6.18 -1.81 2.29
C HIS A 82 5.46 -2.05 3.62
N LEU A 83 4.14 -1.87 3.66
CA LEU A 83 3.32 -2.31 4.80
C LEU A 83 3.00 -3.81 4.72
N ALA A 84 2.51 -4.27 3.56
CA ALA A 84 2.43 -5.69 3.23
C ALA A 84 3.82 -6.17 2.76
N PRO A 85 4.53 -7.00 3.54
CA PRO A 85 5.93 -7.30 3.29
C PRO A 85 6.11 -8.33 2.16
N VAL A 86 7.05 -8.04 1.26
CA VAL A 86 7.33 -8.86 0.07
C VAL A 86 7.67 -10.31 0.41
N TYR A 87 8.52 -10.54 1.41
CA TYR A 87 9.01 -11.88 1.74
C TYR A 87 8.03 -12.74 2.56
N LEU A 88 6.87 -12.18 2.95
CA LEU A 88 5.76 -12.96 3.52
C LEU A 88 4.66 -13.24 2.50
N ALA A 89 4.87 -12.87 1.23
CA ALA A 89 3.97 -13.18 0.14
C ALA A 89 3.87 -14.69 -0.10
N SER A 90 2.67 -15.17 -0.42
CA SER A 90 2.41 -16.60 -0.64
C SER A 90 2.69 -17.08 -2.07
N SER A 91 2.98 -16.18 -3.01
CA SER A 91 3.25 -16.44 -4.43
C SER A 91 4.05 -15.28 -5.04
N GLN A 92 4.66 -15.48 -6.22
CA GLN A 92 5.30 -14.38 -6.96
C GLN A 92 4.30 -13.29 -7.31
N ASP A 93 3.09 -13.66 -7.75
CA ASP A 93 2.02 -12.69 -8.03
C ASP A 93 1.61 -11.89 -6.78
N CYS A 94 1.62 -12.52 -5.60
CA CYS A 94 1.38 -11.83 -4.32
C CYS A 94 2.50 -10.85 -3.99
N ALA A 95 3.76 -11.25 -4.22
CA ALA A 95 4.92 -10.38 -4.01
C ALA A 95 4.86 -9.18 -4.97
N ASP A 96 4.57 -9.42 -6.24
CA ASP A 96 4.40 -8.40 -7.27
C ASP A 96 3.29 -7.41 -6.91
N ALA A 97 2.18 -7.91 -6.34
CA ALA A 97 1.07 -7.06 -5.90
C ALA A 97 1.48 -6.06 -4.81
N THR A 98 2.52 -6.32 -4.01
CA THR A 98 2.95 -5.42 -2.92
C THR A 98 3.72 -4.19 -3.39
N PHE A 99 4.09 -4.11 -4.67
CA PHE A 99 4.85 -2.99 -5.24
C PHE A 99 3.92 -1.89 -5.77
N THR A 100 3.04 -1.38 -4.93
CA THR A 100 2.10 -0.28 -5.26
C THR A 100 2.23 0.88 -4.29
N LEU A 101 1.95 2.10 -4.74
CA LEU A 101 2.07 3.29 -3.89
C LEU A 101 1.09 3.30 -2.71
N THR A 102 -0.09 2.70 -2.88
CA THR A 102 -1.05 2.47 -1.78
C THR A 102 -0.58 1.45 -0.74
N ASN A 103 0.60 0.85 -0.92
CA ASN A 103 1.29 0.01 0.08
C ASN A 103 2.63 0.62 0.51
N ALA A 104 2.95 1.83 0.06
CA ALA A 104 4.18 2.53 0.38
C ALA A 104 3.97 3.54 1.52
N ALA A 105 4.82 3.49 2.54
CA ALA A 105 4.95 4.56 3.54
C ALA A 105 6.40 5.05 3.60
N PRO A 106 6.65 6.30 4.03
CA PRO A 106 8.00 6.80 4.23
C PRO A 106 8.79 5.92 5.22
N GLN A 107 9.95 5.43 4.82
CA GLN A 107 10.84 4.60 5.64
C GLN A 107 12.26 5.15 5.59
N ASN A 108 12.99 5.04 6.71
CA ASN A 108 14.39 5.46 6.77
C ASN A 108 15.24 4.64 5.77
N PRO A 109 16.05 5.29 4.91
CA PRO A 109 16.85 4.60 3.90
C PRO A 109 17.81 3.54 4.44
N LYS A 110 18.24 3.66 5.69
CA LYS A 110 19.10 2.65 6.36
C LYS A 110 18.42 1.28 6.48
N LEU A 111 17.12 1.20 6.22
CA LEU A 111 16.31 0.01 6.39
C LEU A 111 15.88 -0.61 5.04
N GLN A 112 16.28 -0.06 3.88
CA GLN A 112 15.87 -0.60 2.57
C GLN A 112 16.88 -0.37 1.43
N ALA A 113 16.55 -0.90 0.24
CA ALA A 113 17.33 -0.80 -1.00
C ALA A 113 16.57 0.02 -2.05
N GLN A 114 17.31 0.78 -2.87
CA GLN A 114 16.78 1.70 -3.87
C GLN A 114 15.84 1.03 -4.90
N SER A 115 14.88 1.81 -5.40
CA SER A 115 13.83 1.37 -6.33
C SER A 115 13.38 2.51 -7.26
N SER A 116 12.82 2.18 -8.42
CA SER A 116 12.29 3.12 -9.43
C SER A 116 10.76 3.07 -9.53
N LEU A 117 10.16 4.01 -10.27
CA LEU A 117 8.71 4.06 -10.55
C LEU A 117 8.40 3.61 -11.97
N SER A 118 7.23 3.00 -12.18
CA SER A 118 6.70 2.67 -13.51
C SER A 118 5.18 2.78 -13.54
N THR A 119 4.66 3.26 -14.67
CA THR A 119 3.23 3.26 -15.01
C THR A 119 2.83 2.01 -15.81
N ASN A 120 3.79 1.23 -16.32
CA ASN A 120 3.54 0.06 -17.19
C ASN A 120 3.26 -1.23 -16.39
N CYS A 121 2.64 -1.11 -15.22
CA CYS A 121 2.25 -2.25 -14.43
C CYS A 121 0.73 -2.51 -14.52
N GLN A 122 0.30 -3.73 -14.21
CA GLN A 122 -1.13 -4.10 -14.13
C GLN A 122 -1.66 -4.43 -12.70
N PRO A 123 -1.31 -3.71 -11.62
CA PRO A 123 -2.08 -3.77 -10.39
C PRO A 123 -3.36 -2.95 -10.55
N SER A 124 -4.42 -3.39 -9.89
CA SER A 124 -5.68 -2.64 -9.81
C SER A 124 -6.17 -2.65 -8.38
N THR A 125 -6.84 -1.60 -7.96
CA THR A 125 -7.51 -1.55 -6.67
C THR A 125 -9.01 -1.65 -6.84
N THR A 126 -9.66 -2.27 -5.87
CA THR A 126 -11.12 -2.20 -5.71
C THR A 126 -11.42 -1.74 -4.30
N SER A 127 -12.52 -1.02 -4.10
CA SER A 127 -13.06 -0.88 -2.75
C SER A 127 -13.34 -2.27 -2.18
N SER A 128 -13.10 -2.46 -0.89
CA SER A 128 -13.60 -3.64 -0.20
C SER A 128 -15.12 -3.69 -0.44
N PRO A 129 -15.69 -4.85 -0.83
CA PRO A 129 -17.13 -4.98 -0.83
C PRO A 129 -17.63 -4.58 0.56
N GLU A 130 -18.66 -3.74 0.61
CA GLU A 130 -19.41 -3.53 1.84
C GLU A 130 -19.76 -4.92 2.36
N ARG A 131 -19.52 -5.13 3.66
CA ARG A 131 -19.80 -6.39 4.32
C ARG A 131 -21.29 -6.67 4.09
N LEU A 132 -21.62 -7.54 3.12
CA LEU A 132 -22.95 -8.12 2.99
C LEU A 132 -23.34 -8.59 4.39
N GLY A 133 -24.52 -8.13 4.83
CA GLY A 133 -24.95 -8.12 6.22
C GLY A 133 -24.43 -9.29 7.06
N GLN A 134 -23.86 -8.94 8.20
CA GLN A 134 -23.71 -9.93 9.27
C GLN A 134 -25.11 -10.39 9.68
N PRO A 135 -25.37 -11.70 9.82
CA PRO A 135 -26.54 -12.17 10.55
C PRO A 135 -26.46 -11.77 12.03
#